data_AF-A0A453TCK8-F1
#
_entry.id   AF-A0A453TCK8-F1
#
_cell.length_a   1.000
_cell.length_b   1.000
_cell.length_c   1.000
_cell.angle_alpha   90.00
_cell.angle_beta   90.00
_cell.angle_gamma   90.00
#
_symmetry.space_group_name_H-M   'P 1'
#
loop_
_entity.id
_entity.type
_entity.pdbx_description
1 polymer ?
#
loop_
_entity_poly.entity_id
_entity_poly.type
_entity_poly.pdbx_seq_one_letter_code
_entity_poly.pdbx_strand_id
1 'polypeptide(L)'
;SARRGRIYLPQDELAEAGLSDEDIFKGVVTDKWRKFMKRQIKRARMFFEEAERGVTELRKESRWPVWASLLLYRQILDEIEANDYNNFTKRAYVGKAKKVLALPVAYGRSLLLPYSLRNNQT
;
A
#
# COMPACT_ATOMS: atom_id res chain seq x y z
N SER A 1 -14.57 -7.78 -0.22
CA SER A 1 -14.86 -8.07 -1.65
C SER A 1 -15.37 -9.49 -1.80
N ALA A 2 -14.64 -10.49 -1.28
CA ALA A 2 -15.01 -11.91 -1.32
C ALA A 2 -16.43 -12.21 -0.80
N ARG A 3 -16.85 -11.65 0.34
CA ARG A 3 -18.24 -11.77 0.86
C ARG A 3 -19.34 -11.26 -0.10
N ARG A 4 -18.98 -10.51 -1.13
CA ARG A 4 -19.87 -10.01 -2.18
C ARG A 4 -19.64 -10.73 -3.53
N GLY A 5 -19.04 -11.92 -3.51
CA GLY A 5 -18.78 -12.75 -4.68
C GLY A 5 -17.71 -12.20 -5.63
N ARG A 6 -16.78 -11.36 -5.15
CA ARG A 6 -15.76 -10.72 -6.01
C ARG A 6 -14.34 -10.93 -5.50
N ILE A 7 -13.45 -11.37 -6.40
CA ILE A 7 -12.02 -11.55 -6.18
C ILE A 7 -11.27 -10.69 -7.20
N TYR A 8 -10.34 -9.86 -6.70
CA TYR A 8 -9.51 -8.95 -7.52
C TYR A 8 -8.02 -9.32 -7.44
N LEU A 9 -7.73 -10.53 -6.96
CA LEU A 9 -6.38 -11.03 -6.82
C LEU A 9 -5.94 -11.67 -8.14
N PRO A 10 -4.65 -11.59 -8.51
CA PRO A 10 -4.13 -12.26 -9.70
C PRO A 10 -4.33 -13.78 -9.59
N GLN A 11 -5.04 -14.34 -10.57
CA GLN A 11 -5.50 -15.73 -10.54
C GLN A 11 -4.36 -16.74 -10.78
N ASP A 12 -3.42 -16.38 -11.64
CA ASP A 12 -2.15 -17.08 -11.84
C ASP A 12 -1.33 -17.16 -10.54
N GLU A 13 -1.16 -16.03 -9.84
CA GLU A 13 -0.37 -16.00 -8.59
C GLU A 13 -1.06 -16.72 -7.42
N LEU A 14 -2.41 -16.76 -7.41
CA LEU A 14 -3.19 -17.58 -6.48
C LEU A 14 -2.97 -19.07 -6.75
N ALA A 15 -3.05 -19.50 -8.01
CA ALA A 15 -2.80 -20.88 -8.41
C ALA A 15 -1.37 -21.32 -8.06
N GLU A 16 -0.36 -20.47 -8.30
CA GLU A 16 1.02 -20.72 -7.87
C GLU A 16 1.18 -20.84 -6.35
N ALA A 17 0.35 -20.12 -5.58
CA ALA A 17 0.30 -20.23 -4.13
C ALA A 17 -0.44 -21.49 -3.64
N GLY A 18 -1.07 -22.24 -4.56
CA GLY A 18 -1.96 -23.34 -4.24
C GLY A 18 -3.21 -22.90 -3.47
N LEU A 19 -3.77 -21.74 -3.84
CA LEU A 19 -5.01 -21.16 -3.33
C LEU A 19 -6.07 -21.15 -4.45
N SER A 20 -7.29 -21.57 -4.14
CA SER A 20 -8.43 -21.43 -5.06
C SER A 20 -9.35 -20.26 -4.65
N ASP A 21 -10.27 -19.90 -5.53
CA ASP A 21 -11.31 -18.92 -5.22
C ASP A 21 -12.17 -19.35 -4.01
N GLU A 22 -12.45 -20.65 -3.86
CA GLU A 22 -13.15 -21.21 -2.69
C GLU A 22 -12.36 -20.96 -1.39
N ASP A 23 -11.03 -21.08 -1.42
CA ASP A 23 -10.20 -20.77 -0.25
C ASP A 23 -10.33 -19.30 0.15
N ILE A 24 -10.37 -18.40 -0.84
CA ILE A 24 -10.58 -16.96 -0.62
C ILE A 24 -11.99 -16.68 -0.08
N PHE A 25 -13.01 -17.38 -0.57
CA PHE A 25 -14.38 -17.23 -0.09
C PHE A 25 -14.60 -17.79 1.31
N LYS A 26 -13.92 -18.89 1.69
CA LYS A 26 -13.91 -19.41 3.07
C LYS A 26 -13.37 -18.39 4.06
N GLY A 27 -12.46 -17.52 3.61
CA GLY A 27 -11.95 -16.41 4.40
C GLY A 27 -11.09 -16.84 5.60
N VAL A 28 -10.39 -17.96 5.47
CA VAL A 28 -9.49 -18.50 6.50
C VAL A 28 -8.06 -18.04 6.21
N VAL A 29 -7.40 -17.50 7.24
CA VAL A 29 -6.00 -17.08 7.17
C VAL A 29 -5.10 -18.31 7.33
N THR A 30 -4.64 -18.86 6.22
CA THR A 30 -3.69 -19.98 6.16
C THR A 30 -2.26 -19.49 5.94
N ASP A 31 -1.26 -20.35 6.12
CA ASP A 31 0.13 -19.99 5.80
C ASP A 31 0.37 -19.73 4.31
N LYS A 32 -0.35 -20.46 3.44
CA LYS A 32 -0.38 -20.17 2.00
C LYS A 32 -0.88 -18.75 1.73
N TRP A 33 -1.97 -18.35 2.40
CA TRP A 33 -2.51 -17.01 2.30
C TRP A 33 -1.53 -15.95 2.81
N ARG A 34 -0.89 -16.16 3.97
CA ARG A 34 0.14 -15.24 4.49
C ARG A 34 1.29 -15.09 3.51
N LYS A 35 1.80 -16.20 2.96
CA LYS A 35 2.88 -16.19 1.96
C LYS A 35 2.47 -15.46 0.69
N PHE A 36 1.25 -15.69 0.20
CA PHE A 36 0.68 -14.97 -0.94
C PHE A 36 0.60 -13.47 -0.66
N MET A 37 0.00 -13.05 0.46
CA MET A 37 -0.15 -11.64 0.83
C MET A 37 1.19 -10.93 1.01
N LYS A 38 2.21 -11.59 1.58
CA LYS A 38 3.57 -11.03 1.67
C LYS A 38 4.14 -10.68 0.29
N ARG A 39 3.94 -11.53 -0.72
CA ARG A 39 4.35 -11.23 -2.11
C ARG A 39 3.61 -10.01 -2.66
N GLN A 40 2.30 -9.93 -2.43
CA GLN A 40 1.48 -8.80 -2.88
C GLN A 40 1.88 -7.48 -2.23
N ILE A 41 2.09 -7.49 -0.91
CA ILE A 41 2.52 -6.31 -0.15
C ILE A 41 3.92 -5.87 -0.59
N LYS A 42 4.85 -6.79 -0.82
CA LYS A 42 6.17 -6.47 -1.36
C LYS A 42 6.06 -5.74 -2.71
N ARG A 43 5.24 -6.25 -3.64
CA ARG A 43 4.99 -5.59 -4.93
C ARG A 43 4.35 -4.22 -4.76
N ALA A 44 3.36 -4.08 -3.87
CA ALA A 44 2.73 -2.79 -3.59
C ALA A 44 3.73 -1.76 -3.02
N ARG A 45 4.63 -2.18 -2.11
CA ARG A 45 5.69 -1.31 -1.57
C ARG A 45 6.64 -0.82 -2.67
N MET A 46 6.99 -1.66 -3.65
CA MET A 46 7.78 -1.24 -4.81
C MET A 46 7.08 -0.12 -5.61
N PHE A 47 5.78 -0.24 -5.85
CA PHE A 47 5.03 0.83 -6.54
C PHE A 47 4.94 2.11 -5.71
N PHE A 48 4.84 2.02 -4.38
CA PHE A 48 4.91 3.22 -3.54
C PHE A 48 6.27 3.90 -3.63
N GLU A 49 7.36 3.13 -3.58
CA GLU A 49 8.72 3.66 -3.73
C GLU A 49 8.94 4.35 -5.09
N GLU A 50 8.40 3.79 -6.16
CA GLU A 50 8.40 4.42 -7.48
C GLU A 50 7.57 5.71 -7.49
N ALA A 51 6.36 5.67 -6.92
CA ALA A 51 5.46 6.81 -6.85
C ALA A 51 6.05 7.99 -6.07
N GLU A 52 6.86 7.75 -5.03
CA GLU A 52 7.53 8.82 -4.26
C GLU A 52 8.33 9.78 -5.16
N ARG A 53 8.95 9.26 -6.23
CA ARG A 53 9.65 10.08 -7.23
C ARG A 53 8.65 10.92 -8.02
N GLY A 54 7.59 10.30 -8.54
CA GLY A 54 6.54 10.98 -9.30
C GLY A 54 5.83 12.09 -8.52
N VAL A 55 5.57 11.88 -7.21
CA VAL A 55 4.95 12.92 -6.36
C VAL A 55 5.84 14.15 -6.25
N THR A 56 7.15 13.99 -6.21
CA THR A 56 8.11 15.10 -6.10
C THR A 56 8.15 15.96 -7.37
N GLU A 57 7.84 15.37 -8.53
CA GLU A 57 7.77 16.07 -9.82
C GLU A 57 6.46 16.86 -10.03
N LEU A 58 5.46 16.68 -9.17
CA LEU A 58 4.19 17.43 -9.27
C LEU A 58 4.39 18.93 -9.05
N ARG A 59 3.39 19.72 -9.46
CA ARG A 59 3.27 21.14 -9.08
C ARG A 59 3.27 21.27 -7.56
N LYS A 60 3.96 22.30 -7.04
CA LYS A 60 4.23 22.49 -5.62
C LYS A 60 2.96 22.44 -4.75
N GLU A 61 1.88 23.02 -5.25
CA GLU A 61 0.59 23.14 -4.56
C GLU A 61 -0.09 21.77 -4.37
N SER A 62 0.20 20.80 -5.24
CA SER A 62 -0.39 19.46 -5.20
C SER A 62 0.44 18.45 -4.40
N ARG A 63 1.72 18.73 -4.12
CA ARG A 63 2.63 17.75 -3.51
C ARG A 63 2.19 17.32 -2.12
N TRP A 64 1.82 18.27 -1.26
CA TRP A 64 1.49 17.96 0.13
C TRP A 64 0.30 17.00 0.29
N PRO A 65 -0.89 17.24 -0.31
CA PRO A 65 -2.00 16.29 -0.17
C PRO A 65 -1.71 14.93 -0.82
N VAL A 66 -0.93 14.90 -1.90
CA VAL A 66 -0.55 13.63 -2.55
C VAL A 66 0.46 12.86 -1.71
N TRP A 67 1.47 13.51 -1.12
CA TRP A 67 2.40 12.90 -0.16
C TRP A 67 1.67 12.35 1.07
N ALA A 68 0.72 13.11 1.62
CA ALA A 68 -0.08 12.65 2.75
C ALA A 68 -0.85 11.37 2.37
N SER A 69 -1.52 11.37 1.21
CA SER A 69 -2.25 10.19 0.73
C SER A 69 -1.33 8.99 0.51
N LEU A 70 -0.16 9.20 -0.12
CA LEU A 70 0.85 8.17 -0.35
C LEU A 70 1.29 7.51 0.96
N LEU A 71 1.69 8.32 1.95
CA LEU A 71 2.14 7.81 3.25
C LEU A 71 1.03 7.04 3.98
N LEU A 72 -0.20 7.55 3.96
CA LEU A 72 -1.34 6.89 4.59
C LEU A 72 -1.69 5.57 3.91
N TYR A 73 -1.69 5.50 2.58
CA TYR A 73 -1.97 4.26 1.87
C TYR A 73 -0.85 3.23 2.07
N ARG A 74 0.41 3.67 2.10
CA ARG A 74 1.55 2.81 2.45
C ARG A 74 1.40 2.23 3.86
N GLN A 75 0.95 3.03 4.84
CA GLN A 75 0.71 2.55 6.21
C GLN A 75 -0.43 1.53 6.33
N ILE A 76 -1.39 1.48 5.40
CA ILE A 76 -2.41 0.40 5.39
C ILE A 76 -1.74 -0.97 5.22
N LEU A 77 -0.63 -1.05 4.48
CA LEU A 77 0.10 -2.31 4.31
C LEU A 77 0.68 -2.77 5.66
N ASP A 78 1.22 -1.85 6.46
CA ASP A 78 1.71 -2.14 7.81
C ASP A 78 0.56 -2.63 8.72
N GLU A 79 -0.64 -2.05 8.60
CA GLU A 79 -1.82 -2.48 9.35
C GLU A 79 -2.34 -3.86 8.91
N ILE A 80 -2.15 -4.25 7.63
CA ILE A 80 -2.45 -5.60 7.17
C ILE A 80 -1.48 -6.60 7.80
N GLU A 81 -0.18 -6.28 7.83
CA GLU A 81 0.84 -7.13 8.44
C GLU A 81 0.65 -7.26 9.96
N ALA A 82 0.37 -6.15 10.66
CA ALA A 82 0.09 -6.14 12.10
C ALA A 82 -1.18 -6.90 12.49
N ASN A 83 -2.11 -7.06 11.55
CA ASN A 83 -3.32 -7.85 11.70
C ASN A 83 -3.15 -9.31 11.26
N ASP A 84 -1.91 -9.79 11.14
CA ASP A 84 -1.55 -11.13 10.67
C ASP A 84 -2.27 -11.50 9.36
N TYR A 85 -2.38 -10.53 8.44
CA TYR A 85 -2.99 -10.71 7.12
C TYR A 85 -4.47 -11.15 7.19
N ASN A 86 -5.17 -10.87 8.29
CA ASN A 86 -6.59 -11.19 8.44
C ASN A 86 -7.52 -10.09 7.88
N ASN A 87 -7.46 -9.91 6.57
CA ASN A 87 -8.30 -8.95 5.83
C ASN A 87 -9.67 -9.53 5.42
N PHE A 88 -9.94 -10.80 5.79
CA PHE A 88 -11.22 -11.45 5.55
C PHE A 88 -12.30 -11.06 6.56
N THR A 89 -11.91 -10.95 7.83
CA THR A 89 -12.85 -10.61 8.92
C THR A 89 -12.67 -9.21 9.47
N LYS A 90 -11.46 -8.66 9.37
CA LYS A 90 -11.14 -7.34 9.91
C LYS A 90 -10.54 -6.44 8.84
N ARG A 91 -11.12 -5.25 8.69
CA ARG A 91 -10.59 -4.23 7.78
C ARG A 91 -9.35 -3.60 8.42
N ALA A 92 -8.22 -3.59 7.69
CA ALA A 92 -7.05 -2.80 8.06
C ALA A 92 -7.35 -1.31 7.91
N TYR A 93 -7.04 -0.51 8.92
CA TYR A 93 -7.21 0.93 8.91
C TYR A 93 -6.06 1.61 9.65
N VAL A 94 -5.61 2.75 9.14
CA VAL A 94 -4.64 3.59 9.84
C VAL A 94 -5.37 4.36 10.93
N GLY A 95 -4.90 4.22 12.18
CA GLY A 95 -5.45 4.92 13.35
C GLY A 95 -5.33 6.45 13.24
N LYS A 96 -6.20 7.17 13.96
CA LYS A 96 -6.24 8.66 13.92
C LYS A 96 -4.90 9.31 14.27
N ALA A 97 -4.21 8.80 15.29
CA ALA A 97 -2.90 9.33 15.68
C ALA A 97 -1.85 9.20 14.56
N LYS A 98 -1.73 8.02 13.95
CA LYS A 98 -0.84 7.78 12.79
C LYS A 98 -1.19 8.72 11.63
N LYS A 99 -2.47 8.98 11.39
CA LYS A 99 -2.91 9.94 10.36
C LYS A 99 -2.41 11.34 10.61
N VAL A 100 -2.56 11.84 11.84
CA VAL A 100 -2.09 13.18 12.22
C VAL A 100 -0.57 13.26 12.13
N LEU A 101 0.15 12.24 12.59
CA LEU A 101 1.61 12.18 12.51
C LEU A 101 2.15 12.11 11.07
N ALA A 102 1.37 11.57 10.12
CA ALA A 102 1.76 11.53 8.72
C ALA A 102 1.77 12.91 8.05
N LEU A 103 0.95 13.87 8.52
CA LEU A 103 0.82 15.20 7.92
C LEU A 103 2.11 16.05 7.97
N PRO A 104 2.79 16.21 9.12
CA PRO A 104 4.06 16.95 9.16
C PRO A 104 5.15 16.26 8.35
N VAL A 105 5.19 14.92 8.34
CA VAL A 105 6.14 14.15 7.51
C VAL A 105 5.89 14.40 6.02
N ALA A 106 4.62 14.32 5.59
CA ALA A 106 4.22 14.62 4.22
C ALA A 106 4.56 16.06 3.82
N TYR A 107 4.38 17.01 4.74
CA TYR A 107 4.71 18.41 4.48
C TYR A 107 6.22 18.56 4.23
N GLY A 108 7.07 18.02 5.10
CA GLY A 108 8.52 18.03 4.92
C GLY A 108 8.97 17.41 3.60
N ARG A 109 8.37 16.27 3.20
CA ARG A 109 8.64 15.64 1.90
C ARG A 109 8.19 16.49 0.71
N SER A 110 7.11 17.25 0.85
CA SER A 110 6.59 18.11 -0.22
C SER A 110 7.49 19.29 -0.57
N LEU A 111 8.38 19.67 0.35
CA LEU A 111 9.36 20.74 0.18
C LEU A 111 10.63 20.29 -0.58
N LEU A 112 10.80 18.98 -0.82
CA LEU A 112 11.92 18.48 -1.61
C LEU A 112 11.88 19.05 -3.03
N LEU A 113 13.06 19.40 -3.54
CA LEU A 113 13.20 19.83 -4.93
C LEU A 113 12.95 18.64 -5.87
N PRO A 114 12.29 18.88 -7.03
CA PRO A 114 12.24 17.92 -8.13
C PRO A 114 13.61 17.37 -8.48
N TYR A 115 13.65 16.09 -8.78
CA TYR A 115 14.85 15.42 -9.25
C TYR A 115 15.31 16.02 -10.59
N SER A 116 14.35 16.38 -11.44
CA SER A 116 14.59 17.09 -12.71
C SER A 116 15.34 18.41 -12.53
N LEU A 117 15.07 19.15 -11.46
CA LEU A 117 15.74 20.43 -11.17
C LEU A 117 17.10 20.25 -10.49
N ARG A 118 17.27 19.18 -9.71
CA ARG A 118 18.55 18.88 -9.04
C ARG A 118 19.63 18.42 -10.02
N ASN A 119 19.27 17.63 -11.04
CA ASN A 119 20.22 17.11 -12.02
C ASN A 119 20.66 18.14 -13.09
N ASN A 120 19.96 19.26 -13.22
CA ASN A 120 20.31 20.35 -14.13
C ASN A 120 21.30 21.37 -13.51
N GLN A 121 21.83 21.09 -12.31
CA GLN A 121 22.78 21.96 -11.58
C GLN A 121 24.17 21.33 -11.39
N THR A 122 24.43 20.18 -12.02
CA THR A 122 25.74 19.49 -12.09
C THR A 122 26.15 19.32 -13.53
#